data_AF-A0A432HG62-F1
#
_entry.id   AF-A0A432HG62-F1
#
_cell.length_a   1.000
_cell.length_b   1.000
_cell.length_c   1.000
_cell.angle_alpha   90.00
_cell.angle_beta   90.00
_cell.angle_gamma   90.00
#
_symmetry.space_group_name_H-M   'P 1'
#
loop_
_entity.id
_entity.type
_entity.pdbx_description
1 polymer ?
#
loop_
_entity_poly.entity_id
_entity_poly.type
_entity_poly.pdbx_seq_one_letter_code
_entity_poly.pdbx_strand_id
1 'polypeptide(L)' 'MRLLNGILAVMLMAAPLSGCFGLGGSGGLFGEDEEKEPLRLNHIQMEGTHNSYHIEPLVSPTREYVYTHEPLDVQA' A
#
# COMPACT_ATOMS: atom_id res chain seq x y z
N MET A 1 -24.27 16.81 -40.93
CA MET A 1 -24.44 17.62 -39.71
C MET A 1 -25.24 16.87 -38.63
N ARG A 2 -26.55 16.61 -38.80
CA ARG A 2 -27.38 15.94 -37.76
C ARG A 2 -26.92 14.52 -37.37
N LEU A 3 -26.56 13.69 -38.36
CA LEU A 3 -26.04 12.34 -38.12
C LEU A 3 -24.69 12.35 -37.39
N LEU A 4 -23.81 13.28 -37.76
CA LEU A 4 -22.49 13.44 -37.14
C LEU A 4 -22.62 13.83 -35.66
N ASN A 5 -23.53 14.76 -35.35
CA ASN A 5 -23.81 15.18 -33.98
C ASN A 5 -24.42 14.05 -33.14
N GLY A 6 -25.26 13.20 -33.76
CA GLY A 6 -25.81 12.01 -33.10
C GLY A 6 -24.73 10.98 -32.76
N ILE A 7 -23.81 10.71 -33.70
CA ILE A 7 -22.68 9.81 -33.47
C ILE A 7 -21.76 10.34 -32.35
N LEU A 8 -21.46 11.63 -32.38
CA LEU A 8 -20.63 12.27 -31.34
C LEU A 8 -21.26 12.17 -29.95
N ALA A 9 -22.58 12.39 -29.84
CA ALA A 9 -23.30 12.25 -28.58
C ALA A 9 -23.23 10.81 -28.04
N VAL A 10 -23.38 9.79 -28.90
CA VAL A 10 -23.25 8.39 -28.51
C VAL A 10 -21.83 8.08 -28.02
N MET A 11 -20.79 8.56 -28.72
CA MET A 11 -19.41 8.33 -28.32
C MET A 11 -19.09 8.97 -26.96
N LEU A 12 -19.56 10.20 -26.71
CA LEU A 12 -19.35 10.89 -25.43
C LEU A 12 -20.04 10.18 -24.26
N MET A 13 -21.20 9.57 -24.50
CA MET A 13 -21.93 8.80 -23.47
C MET A 13 -21.33 7.41 -23.23
N ALA A 14 -20.72 6.80 -24.25
CA ALA A 14 -20.09 5.48 -24.14
C ALA A 14 -18.66 5.53 -23.60
N ALA A 15 -17.93 6.64 -23.78
CA ALA A 15 -16.55 6.81 -23.33
C ALA A 15 -16.31 6.55 -21.83
N PRO A 16 -17.14 7.01 -20.86
CA PRO A 16 -16.90 6.73 -19.44
C PRO A 16 -17.20 5.27 -19.06
N LEU A 17 -17.96 4.54 -19.89
CA LEU A 17 -18.31 3.13 -19.61
C LEU A 17 -17.13 2.19 -19.87
N SER A 18 -16.16 2.55 -20.72
CA SER A 18 -15.00 1.69 -20.99
C SER A 18 -14.16 1.42 -19.75
N GLY A 19 -14.06 2.39 -18.83
CA GLY A 19 -13.39 2.21 -17.53
C GLY A 19 -14.12 1.25 -16.60
N CYS A 20 -15.46 1.29 -16.55
CA CYS A 20 -16.27 0.37 -15.74
C CYS A 20 -16.25 -1.06 -16.28
N PHE A 21 -16.18 -1.22 -17.60
CA PHE A 21 -16.04 -2.55 -18.24
C PHE A 21 -14.58 -3.00 -18.36
N GLY A 22 -13.61 -2.21 -17.85
CA GLY A 22 -12.19 -2.54 -17.92
C GLY A 22 -11.63 -2.67 -19.34
N LEU A 23 -12.30 -2.11 -20.36
CA LEU A 23 -11.78 -2.05 -21.73
C LEU A 23 -10.61 -1.04 -21.77
N GLY A 24 -9.40 -1.51 -21.47
CA GLY A 24 -8.17 -0.72 -21.63
C GLY A 24 -7.12 -0.82 -20.52
N GLY A 25 -7.37 -1.57 -19.44
CA GLY A 25 -6.39 -1.85 -18.38
C GLY A 25 -5.87 -3.29 -18.39
N SER A 26 -4.73 -3.56 -17.76
CA SER A 26 -4.09 -4.88 -17.67
C SER A 26 -4.89 -5.96 -16.91
N GLY A 27 -6.12 -5.66 -16.47
CA GLY A 27 -7.02 -6.58 -15.76
C GLY A 27 -8.50 -6.33 -16.10
N GLY A 28 -8.80 -6.08 -17.37
CA GLY A 28 -10.16 -5.86 -17.87
C GLY A 28 -11.02 -7.12 -17.93
N LEU A 29 -12.23 -7.01 -18.49
CA LEU A 29 -13.20 -8.13 -18.67
C LEU A 29 -12.63 -9.35 -19.44
N PHE A 30 -11.52 -9.17 -20.14
CA PHE A 30 -10.76 -10.18 -20.87
C PHE A 30 -9.26 -10.19 -20.49
N GLY A 31 -8.87 -9.44 -19.46
CA GLY A 31 -7.51 -9.44 -18.95
C GLY A 31 -7.34 -10.62 -18.01
N GLU A 32 -6.30 -11.41 -18.24
CA GLU A 32 -5.83 -12.34 -17.22
C GLU A 32 -5.39 -11.48 -16.02
N ASP A 33 -5.80 -11.86 -14.80
CA ASP A 33 -5.29 -11.20 -13.61
C ASP A 33 -3.76 -11.28 -13.66
N GLU A 34 -3.10 -10.13 -13.84
CA GLU A 34 -1.65 -10.07 -13.83
C GLU A 34 -1.19 -10.64 -12.48
N GLU A 35 -0.42 -11.73 -12.52
CA GLU A 35 0.02 -12.42 -11.31
C GLU A 35 0.85 -11.44 -10.48
N LYS A 36 0.23 -10.87 -9.45
CA LYS A 36 0.88 -9.89 -8.59
C LYS A 36 2.07 -10.58 -7.95
N GLU A 37 3.25 -9.98 -8.08
CA GLU A 37 4.41 -10.51 -7.40
C GLU A 37 4.13 -10.63 -5.89
N PRO A 38 4.46 -11.77 -5.27
CA PRO A 38 4.24 -11.95 -3.85
C PRO A 38 5.03 -10.90 -3.06
N LEU A 39 4.42 -10.33 -2.03
CA LEU A 39 5.07 -9.35 -1.17
C LEU A 39 6.29 -10.00 -0.50
N ARG A 40 7.47 -9.40 -0.71
CA ARG A 40 8.74 -9.83 -0.08
C ARG A 40 9.07 -8.86 1.05
N LEU A 41 9.89 -9.30 2.00
CA LEU A 41 10.40 -8.42 3.09
C LEU A 41 11.03 -7.13 2.55
N ASN A 42 11.68 -7.21 1.39
CA ASN A 42 12.33 -6.07 0.73
C ASN A 42 11.35 -5.00 0.24
N HIS A 43 10.05 -5.30 0.17
CA HIS A 43 9.01 -4.35 -0.24
C HIS A 43 8.41 -3.60 0.97
N ILE A 44 8.83 -3.92 2.19
CA ILE A 44 8.28 -3.36 3.44
C ILE A 44 9.27 -2.36 4.02
N GLN A 45 8.76 -1.20 4.44
CA GLN A 45 9.48 -0.28 5.31
C GLN A 45 8.95 -0.42 6.74
N MET A 46 9.86 -0.44 7.71
CA MET A 46 9.52 -0.51 9.13
C MET A 46 10.39 0.46 9.92
N GLU A 47 9.82 1.01 10.98
CA GLU A 47 10.57 1.72 12.01
C GLU A 47 11.16 0.68 12.97
N GLY A 48 12.45 0.80 13.26
CA GLY A 48 13.16 -0.09 14.18
C GLY A 48 13.59 0.67 15.42
N THR A 49 13.55 0.01 16.57
CA THR A 49 14.11 0.54 17.81
C THR A 49 15.59 0.17 17.93
N HIS A 50 16.40 1.05 18.52
CA HIS A 50 17.81 0.77 18.83
C HIS A 50 17.95 0.42 20.32
N ASN A 51 18.69 -0.64 20.63
CA ASN A 51 18.90 -1.12 22.00
C ASN A 51 17.62 -1.51 22.75
N SER A 52 16.65 -2.08 22.04
CA SER A 52 15.42 -2.64 22.61
C SER A 52 15.67 -3.85 23.52
N TYR A 53 16.92 -4.27 23.72
CA TYR A 53 17.31 -5.23 24.75
C TYR A 53 17.62 -4.58 26.11
N HIS A 54 17.68 -3.24 26.17
CA HIS A 54 18.10 -2.51 27.37
C HIS A 54 17.01 -2.57 28.45
N ILE A 55 17.36 -3.17 29.59
CA ILE A 55 16.56 -3.12 30.82
C ILE A 55 17.27 -2.20 31.80
N GLU A 56 16.49 -1.39 32.52
CA GLU A 56 17.03 -0.47 33.50
C GLU A 56 17.93 -1.21 34.51
N PRO A 57 19.22 -0.84 34.64
CA PRO A 57 20.13 -1.46 35.59
C PRO A 57 19.89 -0.92 37.00
N LEU A 58 20.23 -1.71 38.03
CA LEU A 58 20.12 -1.31 39.44
C LEU A 58 20.89 -0.02 39.78
N VAL A 59 22.04 0.19 39.14
CA VAL A 59 22.84 1.41 39.24
C VAL A 59 23.22 1.84 37.84
N SER A 60 22.78 3.02 37.43
CA SER A 60 23.04 3.53 36.09
C SER A 60 24.28 4.44 36.05
N PRO A 61 25.22 4.23 35.12
CA PRO A 61 26.38 5.12 34.95
C PRO A 61 26.02 6.45 34.28
N THR A 62 24.93 6.51 33.49
CA THR A 62 24.47 7.73 32.81
C THR A 62 22.95 7.83 32.81
N ARG A 63 22.38 9.01 32.54
CA ARG A 63 20.92 9.21 32.59
C ARG A 63 20.19 8.47 31.48
N GLU A 64 20.86 8.23 30.36
CA GLU A 64 20.31 7.60 29.15
C GLU A 64 19.93 6.12 29.36
N TYR A 65 20.41 5.49 30.44
CA TYR A 65 20.10 4.09 30.76
C TYR A 65 19.03 3.92 31.85
N VAL A 66 18.46 5.02 32.36
CA VAL A 66 17.39 5.02 33.38
C VAL A 66 16.02 4.89 32.70
N TYR A 67 15.81 3.77 32.00
CA TYR A 67 14.52 3.39 31.43
C TYR A 67 14.44 1.88 31.20
N THR A 68 13.22 1.35 31.19
CA THR A 68 12.92 -0.03 30.75
C THR A 68 11.81 0.00 29.70
N HIS A 69 11.68 -1.08 28.93
CA HIS A 69 10.67 -1.25 27.89
C HIS A 69 9.73 -2.40 28.25
N GLU A 70 8.49 -2.34 27.76
CA GLU A 70 7.54 -3.46 27.84
C GLU A 70 8.07 -4.67 27.03
N PRO A 71 7.76 -5.92 27.41
CA PRO A 71 8.17 -7.11 26.65
C PRO A 71 7.86 -7.04 25.14
N LEU A 72 8.65 -7.74 24.33
CA LEU A 72 8.54 -7.69 22.85
C LEU A 72 7.17 -8.12 22.31
N ASP A 73 6.43 -8.95 23.05
CA ASP A 73 5.05 -9.37 22.72
C ASP A 73 3.99 -8.29 23.00
N VAL A 74 4.38 -7.20 23.67
CA VAL A 74 3.54 -6.04 23.99
C VAL A 74 3.91 -4.80 23.18
N GLN A 75 5.17 -4.68 22.73
CA GLN A 75 5.64 -3.56 21.91
C GLN A 75 4.87 -3.51 20.57
N ALA A 76 4.29 -2.35 20.25
CA ALA A 76 3.46 -2.10 19.06
C ALA A 76 4.19 -1.31 17.99
#